data_AF-A0A9W7L4D1-F1
#
_entry.id   AF-A0A9W7L4D1-F1
#
_cell.length_a   1.000
_cell.length_b   1.000
_cell.length_c   1.000
_cell.angle_alpha   90.00
_cell.angle_beta   90.00
_cell.angle_gamma   90.00
#
_symmetry.space_group_name_H-M   'P 1'
#
loop_
_entity.id
_entity.type
_entity.pdbx_description
1 polymer ?
#
loop_
_entity_poly.entity_id
_entity_poly.type
_entity_poly.pdbx_seq_one_letter_code
_entity_poly.pdbx_strand_id
1 'polypeptide(L)'
;PDGIVCYKNGTLEALEVKNHSPFSISRNPTPRFCVRDNKPNAQLAAWYVPQAMLHIYNIGPECGSCLFVRQTATKGATVVRVRRNDEWLKECFHYISEFKARFVDEGARLKQDFFFKEERYQRFLDLTMEIAKNVENVGFVEHRDVQRPRARKGEPKPSLFVEDYE
;
A
#
# COMPACT_ATOMS: atom_id res chain seq x y z
N PRO A 1 -9.82 0.47 -2.24
CA PRO A 1 -8.87 1.48 -2.75
C PRO A 1 -9.31 2.88 -2.29
N ASP A 2 -8.38 3.81 -2.15
CA ASP A 2 -8.66 5.20 -1.80
C ASP A 2 -9.33 5.97 -2.95
N GLY A 3 -9.21 5.45 -4.18
CA GLY A 3 -9.92 5.97 -5.35
C GLY A 3 -9.80 5.06 -6.57
N ILE A 4 -10.43 5.48 -7.66
CA ILE A 4 -10.35 4.83 -8.97
C ILE A 4 -9.99 5.91 -10.00
N VAL A 5 -8.98 5.65 -10.81
CA VAL A 5 -8.58 6.52 -11.92
C VAL A 5 -9.20 5.97 -13.20
N CYS A 6 -10.07 6.77 -13.82
CA CYS A 6 -10.74 6.42 -15.07
C CYS A 6 -10.06 7.13 -16.25
N TYR A 7 -9.56 6.35 -17.22
CA TYR A 7 -8.94 6.88 -18.42
C TYR A 7 -9.95 6.99 -19.56
N LYS A 8 -9.72 7.93 -20.49
CA LYS A 8 -10.62 8.17 -21.64
C LYS A 8 -10.77 6.96 -22.57
N ASN A 9 -9.80 6.06 -22.57
CA ASN A 9 -9.81 4.81 -23.34
C ASN A 9 -10.60 3.67 -22.65
N GLY A 10 -11.25 3.94 -21.51
CA GLY A 10 -12.04 2.96 -20.77
C GLY A 10 -11.23 2.10 -19.80
N THR A 11 -9.90 2.18 -19.77
CA THR A 11 -9.09 1.45 -18.79
C THR A 11 -9.17 2.10 -17.41
N LEU A 12 -9.07 1.29 -16.37
CA LEU A 12 -9.11 1.72 -14.97
C LEU A 12 -7.78 1.43 -14.25
N GLU A 13 -7.45 2.26 -13.27
CA GLU A 13 -6.41 1.96 -12.28
C GLU A 13 -6.96 2.18 -10.87
N ALA A 14 -6.64 1.29 -9.94
CA ALA A 14 -6.87 1.54 -8.52
C ALA A 14 -5.94 2.67 -8.03
N LEU A 15 -6.38 3.47 -7.06
CA LEU A 15 -5.53 4.41 -6.34
C LEU A 15 -5.42 4.00 -4.88
N GLU A 16 -4.20 3.94 -4.36
CA GLU A 16 -3.90 3.75 -2.94
C GLU A 16 -2.88 4.80 -2.49
N VAL A 17 -3.15 5.50 -1.40
CA VAL A 17 -2.33 6.60 -0.87
C VAL A 17 -1.91 6.30 0.56
N LYS A 18 -0.61 6.06 0.76
CA LYS A 18 -0.01 5.91 2.08
C LYS A 18 0.69 7.20 2.50
N ASN A 19 0.18 7.80 3.57
CA ASN A 19 0.82 8.94 4.23
C ASN A 19 1.81 8.44 5.29
N HIS A 20 3.10 8.73 5.10
CA HIS A 20 4.15 8.38 6.05
C HIS A 20 4.41 9.54 7.02
N SER A 21 4.20 9.27 8.30
CA SER A 21 4.54 10.20 9.38
C SER A 21 6.06 10.32 9.52
N PRO A 22 6.61 11.53 9.68
CA PRO A 22 8.01 11.71 10.03
C PRO A 22 8.27 11.34 11.50
N PHE A 23 7.24 11.19 12.33
CA PHE A 23 7.39 10.83 13.73
C PHE A 23 7.44 9.32 13.89
N SER A 24 8.45 8.82 14.57
CA SER A 24 8.66 7.39 14.82
C SER A 24 9.22 7.15 16.21
N ILE A 25 9.23 5.88 16.63
CA ILE A 25 9.84 5.46 17.89
C ILE A 25 11.11 4.68 17.55
N SER A 26 12.27 5.19 17.97
CA SER A 26 13.50 4.41 18.01
C SER A 26 13.41 3.43 19.17
N ARG A 27 13.55 2.12 18.91
CA ARG A 27 13.39 1.08 19.95
C ARG A 27 14.69 0.66 20.64
N ASN A 28 15.86 1.19 20.23
CA ASN A 28 17.17 0.81 20.77
C ASN A 28 17.97 2.02 21.26
N PRO A 29 18.69 1.93 22.41
CA PRO A 29 18.58 0.94 23.49
C PRO A 29 17.40 1.22 24.44
N THR A 30 16.77 2.39 24.36
CA THR A 30 15.55 2.77 25.07
C THR A 30 14.56 3.39 24.09
N PRO A 31 13.25 3.11 24.18
CA PRO A 31 12.24 3.74 23.34
C PRO A 31 12.30 5.27 23.42
N ARG A 32 12.58 5.94 22.31
CA ARG A 32 12.57 7.41 22.22
C ARG A 32 11.82 7.85 20.99
N PHE A 33 11.00 8.90 21.14
CA PHE A 33 10.44 9.59 19.99
C PHE A 33 11.56 10.21 19.16
N CYS A 34 11.53 9.97 17.86
CA CYS A 34 12.49 10.56 16.93
C CYS A 34 11.82 10.96 15.62
N VAL A 35 12.42 11.94 14.97
CA VAL A 35 12.00 12.42 13.65
C VAL A 35 12.83 11.70 12.59
N ARG A 36 12.15 10.98 11.70
CA ARG A 36 12.68 10.31 10.52
C ARG A 36 12.02 10.89 9.27
N ASP A 37 12.46 12.08 8.88
CA ASP A 37 11.93 12.85 7.76
C ASP A 37 12.53 12.40 6.41
N ASN A 38 12.35 11.12 6.09
CA ASN A 38 12.89 10.51 4.87
C ASN A 38 12.06 10.89 3.64
N LYS A 39 12.72 10.98 2.47
CA LYS A 39 12.00 11.02 1.19
C LYS A 39 11.21 9.73 0.97
N PRO A 40 10.03 9.79 0.32
CA PRO A 40 9.27 8.59 0.02
C PRO A 40 10.04 7.69 -0.97
N ASN A 41 10.33 6.45 -0.57
CA ASN A 41 11.07 5.49 -1.38
C ASN A 41 10.20 4.96 -2.54
N ALA A 42 10.80 4.84 -3.74
CA ALA A 42 10.19 4.30 -4.95
C ALA A 42 10.07 2.76 -4.96
N GLN A 43 10.70 2.07 -4.02
CA GLN A 43 10.47 0.64 -3.81
C GLN A 43 9.17 0.43 -3.03
N LEU A 44 8.41 -0.58 -3.46
CA LEU A 44 7.24 -1.05 -2.72
C LEU A 44 7.66 -2.17 -1.76
N ALA A 45 7.18 -2.11 -0.53
CA ALA A 45 7.35 -3.23 0.38
C ALA A 45 6.40 -4.37 0.00
N ALA A 46 6.86 -5.61 0.06
CA ALA A 46 6.12 -6.78 -0.44
C ALA A 46 4.75 -6.98 0.23
N TRP A 47 4.59 -6.58 1.49
CA TRP A 47 3.31 -6.67 2.19
C TRP A 47 2.22 -5.73 1.63
N TYR A 48 2.57 -4.77 0.75
CA TYR A 48 1.58 -3.96 0.03
C TYR A 48 1.08 -4.63 -1.25
N VAL A 49 1.79 -5.63 -1.79
CA VAL A 49 1.38 -6.32 -3.03
C VAL A 49 0.00 -6.97 -2.89
N PRO A 50 -0.33 -7.69 -1.80
CA PRO A 50 -1.68 -8.24 -1.63
C PRO A 50 -2.77 -7.17 -1.66
N GLN A 51 -2.55 -6.04 -0.98
CA GLN A 51 -3.52 -4.94 -0.96
C GLN A 51 -3.76 -4.39 -2.37
N ALA A 52 -2.68 -4.12 -3.12
CA ALA A 52 -2.76 -3.60 -4.48
C ALA A 52 -3.45 -4.58 -5.44
N MET A 53 -3.08 -5.86 -5.41
CA MET A 53 -3.64 -6.89 -6.28
C MET A 53 -5.12 -7.14 -6.01
N LEU A 54 -5.55 -7.16 -4.73
CA LEU A 54 -6.96 -7.31 -4.39
C LEU A 54 -7.79 -6.09 -4.79
N HIS A 55 -7.24 -4.87 -4.75
CA HIS A 55 -7.92 -3.70 -5.32
C HIS A 55 -8.13 -3.86 -6.83
N ILE A 56 -7.08 -4.26 -7.56
CA ILE A 56 -7.15 -4.50 -9.01
C ILE A 56 -8.22 -5.54 -9.34
N TYR A 57 -8.21 -6.67 -8.64
CA TYR A 57 -9.17 -7.75 -8.86
C TYR A 57 -10.62 -7.30 -8.61
N ASN A 58 -10.88 -6.61 -7.49
CA ASN A 58 -12.22 -6.20 -7.09
C ASN A 58 -12.84 -5.10 -7.96
N ILE A 59 -12.02 -4.26 -8.61
CA ILE A 59 -12.53 -3.25 -9.55
C ILE A 59 -13.06 -3.91 -10.82
N GLY A 60 -12.41 -4.98 -11.28
CA GLY A 60 -12.86 -5.75 -12.44
C GLY A 60 -11.81 -5.90 -13.53
N PRO A 61 -12.17 -6.54 -14.66
CA PRO A 61 -11.25 -6.84 -15.76
C PRO A 61 -10.70 -5.59 -16.45
N GLU A 62 -11.40 -4.46 -16.39
CA GLU A 62 -10.95 -3.18 -16.95
C GLU A 62 -9.82 -2.53 -16.13
N CYS A 63 -9.58 -3.02 -14.90
CA CYS A 63 -8.50 -2.56 -14.04
C CYS A 63 -7.21 -3.33 -14.30
N GLY A 64 -6.25 -2.67 -14.95
CA GLY A 64 -4.96 -3.27 -15.31
C GLY A 64 -3.85 -3.05 -14.27
N SER A 65 -4.02 -2.13 -13.33
CA SER A 65 -2.98 -1.77 -12.37
C SER A 65 -3.50 -1.02 -11.14
N CYS A 66 -2.63 -0.82 -10.15
CA CYS A 66 -2.84 0.05 -8.99
C CYS A 66 -1.72 1.09 -8.92
N LEU A 67 -2.10 2.37 -8.89
CA LEU A 67 -1.24 3.48 -8.53
C LEU A 67 -1.10 3.55 -7.02
N PHE A 68 0.11 3.26 -6.55
CA PHE A 68 0.47 3.29 -5.15
C PHE A 68 1.28 4.56 -4.86
N VAL A 69 0.66 5.50 -4.14
CA VAL A 69 1.24 6.79 -3.80
C VAL A 69 1.79 6.72 -2.39
N ARG A 70 3.07 7.02 -2.24
CA ARG A 70 3.73 7.15 -0.94
C ARG A 70 4.05 8.60 -0.70
N GLN A 71 3.25 9.23 0.15
CA GLN A 71 3.31 10.65 0.43
C GLN A 71 3.93 10.89 1.82
N THR A 72 4.68 11.98 1.97
CA THR A 72 5.07 12.50 3.28
C THR A 72 4.54 13.92 3.48
N ALA A 73 4.51 14.37 4.73
CA ALA A 73 4.05 15.71 5.07
C ALA A 73 4.94 16.83 4.49
N THR A 74 6.20 16.54 4.18
CA THR A 74 7.29 17.53 4.03
C THR A 74 8.16 17.32 2.79
N LYS A 75 8.13 16.12 2.18
CA LYS A 75 9.04 15.70 1.09
C LYS A 75 8.34 15.23 -0.17
N GLY A 76 7.05 15.55 -0.34
CA GLY A 76 6.31 15.22 -1.55
C GLY A 76 5.81 13.78 -1.58
N ALA A 77 5.62 13.24 -2.78
CA ALA A 77 5.07 11.91 -2.99
C ALA A 77 5.77 11.16 -4.11
N THR A 78 6.01 9.86 -3.89
CA THR A 78 6.45 8.94 -4.95
C THR A 78 5.25 8.14 -5.43
N VAL A 79 5.07 8.03 -6.73
CA VAL A 79 4.01 7.27 -7.37
C VAL A 79 4.63 6.07 -8.07
N VAL A 80 4.20 4.87 -7.67
CA VAL A 80 4.59 3.62 -8.33
C VAL A 80 3.34 2.92 -8.86
N ARG A 81 3.52 2.11 -9.89
CA ARG A 81 2.44 1.34 -10.51
C ARG A 81 2.70 -0.14 -10.33
N VAL A 82 1.73 -0.81 -9.68
CA VAL A 82 1.69 -2.26 -9.54
C VAL A 82 0.80 -2.80 -10.63
N ARG A 83 1.36 -3.57 -11.57
CA ARG A 83 0.60 -4.20 -12.66
C ARG A 83 -0.17 -5.41 -12.14
N ARG A 84 -1.35 -5.66 -12.74
CA ARG A 84 -2.11 -6.88 -12.51
C ARG A 84 -1.24 -8.12 -12.79
N ASN A 85 -1.32 -9.11 -11.91
CA ASN A 85 -0.70 -10.41 -12.11
C ASN A 85 -1.70 -11.51 -11.73
N ASP A 86 -2.29 -12.14 -12.74
CA ASP A 86 -3.33 -13.16 -12.53
C ASP A 86 -2.77 -14.48 -11.97
N GLU A 87 -1.49 -14.79 -12.21
CA GLU A 87 -0.82 -15.93 -11.59
C GLU A 87 -0.70 -15.74 -10.07
N TRP A 88 -0.27 -14.55 -9.65
CA TRP A 88 -0.23 -14.17 -8.25
C TRP A 88 -1.63 -14.21 -7.61
N LEU A 89 -2.66 -13.69 -8.31
CA LEU A 89 -4.04 -13.70 -7.82
C LEU A 89 -4.56 -15.13 -7.61
N LYS A 90 -4.26 -16.04 -8.54
CA LYS A 90 -4.62 -17.46 -8.43
C LYS A 90 -4.01 -18.09 -7.18
N GLU A 91 -2.72 -17.85 -6.92
CA GLU A 91 -2.05 -18.37 -5.71
C GLU A 91 -2.59 -17.72 -4.43
N CYS A 92 -2.90 -16.42 -4.47
CA CYS A 92 -3.52 -15.73 -3.34
C CYS A 92 -4.87 -16.35 -2.97
N PHE A 93 -5.76 -16.59 -3.95
CA PHE A 93 -7.06 -17.22 -3.68
C PHE A 93 -6.93 -18.68 -3.25
N HIS A 94 -5.94 -19.41 -3.75
CA HIS A 94 -5.62 -20.74 -3.24
C HIS A 94 -5.33 -20.69 -1.74
N TYR A 95 -4.41 -19.82 -1.29
CA TYR A 95 -4.03 -19.72 0.12
C TYR A 95 -5.11 -19.13 1.02
N ILE A 96 -5.95 -18.22 0.52
CA ILE A 96 -7.15 -17.76 1.24
C ILE A 96 -8.13 -18.93 1.45
N SER A 97 -8.32 -19.76 0.43
CA SER A 97 -9.23 -20.92 0.50
C SER A 97 -8.69 -21.99 1.46
N GLU A 98 -7.40 -22.30 1.38
CA GLU A 98 -6.73 -23.21 2.32
C GLU A 98 -6.81 -22.69 3.76
N PHE A 99 -6.61 -21.39 3.96
CA PHE A 99 -6.71 -20.78 5.28
C PHE A 99 -8.11 -20.94 5.85
N LYS A 100 -9.15 -20.65 5.05
CA LYS A 100 -10.54 -20.81 5.45
C LYS A 100 -10.85 -22.26 5.82
N ALA A 101 -10.51 -23.21 4.95
CA ALA A 101 -10.80 -24.62 5.18
C ALA A 101 -10.17 -25.13 6.49
N ARG A 102 -8.85 -24.95 6.65
CA ARG A 102 -8.10 -25.51 7.77
C ARG A 102 -8.38 -24.80 9.10
N PHE A 103 -8.46 -23.48 9.10
CA PHE A 103 -8.45 -22.70 10.35
C PHE A 103 -9.79 -22.08 10.73
N VAL A 104 -10.65 -21.82 9.75
CA VAL A 104 -11.98 -21.23 10.01
C VAL A 104 -13.04 -22.33 10.10
N ASP A 105 -13.05 -23.26 9.15
CA ASP A 105 -14.10 -24.28 9.07
C ASP A 105 -13.80 -25.48 9.97
N GLU A 106 -12.59 -26.02 9.92
CA GLU A 106 -12.17 -27.16 10.77
C GLU A 106 -11.75 -26.72 12.18
N GLY A 107 -11.53 -25.42 12.40
CA GLY A 107 -11.15 -24.87 13.70
C GLY A 107 -9.75 -25.28 14.18
N ALA A 108 -8.84 -25.66 13.26
CA ALA A 108 -7.48 -26.02 13.64
C ALA A 108 -6.79 -24.83 14.34
N ARG A 109 -5.92 -25.13 15.30
CA ARG A 109 -5.16 -24.10 16.01
C ARG A 109 -4.19 -23.40 15.06
N LEU A 110 -4.31 -22.08 14.95
CA LEU A 110 -3.36 -21.24 14.24
C LEU A 110 -1.97 -21.37 14.88
N LYS A 111 -1.02 -21.89 14.10
CA LYS A 111 0.41 -21.84 14.41
C LYS A 111 1.00 -20.58 13.77
N GLN A 112 2.12 -20.09 14.30
CA GLN A 112 2.87 -19.05 13.59
C GLN A 112 3.38 -19.60 12.24
N ASP A 113 3.36 -18.78 11.19
CA ASP A 113 3.91 -19.11 9.87
C ASP A 113 3.35 -20.41 9.26
N PHE A 114 2.03 -20.61 9.38
CA PHE A 114 1.33 -21.87 9.13
C PHE A 114 1.50 -22.49 7.72
N PHE A 115 1.86 -21.72 6.69
CA PHE A 115 2.16 -22.22 5.34
C PHE A 115 3.66 -22.17 4.97
N PHE A 116 4.52 -21.66 5.85
CA PHE A 116 5.89 -21.29 5.48
C PHE A 116 6.77 -22.48 5.04
N LYS A 117 6.49 -23.69 5.52
CA LYS A 117 7.27 -24.88 5.11
C LYS A 117 6.83 -25.46 3.76
N GLU A 118 5.74 -24.98 3.19
CA GLU A 118 5.23 -25.48 1.91
C GLU A 118 6.02 -24.86 0.75
N GLU A 119 6.59 -25.69 -0.14
CA GLU A 119 7.36 -25.20 -1.30
C GLU A 119 6.54 -24.31 -2.22
N ARG A 120 5.24 -24.61 -2.38
CA ARG A 120 4.32 -23.79 -3.16
C ARG A 120 4.16 -22.39 -2.54
N TYR A 121 4.14 -22.30 -1.21
CA TYR A 121 4.01 -21.03 -0.51
C TYR A 121 5.30 -20.22 -0.62
N GLN A 122 6.46 -20.88 -0.57
CA GLN A 122 7.75 -20.21 -0.82
C GLN A 122 7.80 -19.59 -2.22
N ARG A 123 7.38 -20.32 -3.28
CA ARG A 123 7.28 -19.75 -4.63
C ARG A 123 6.31 -18.57 -4.71
N PHE A 124 5.19 -18.63 -3.98
CA PHE A 124 4.25 -17.51 -3.89
C PHE A 124 4.87 -16.29 -3.19
N LEU A 125 5.66 -16.48 -2.14
CA LEU A 125 6.41 -15.41 -1.49
C LEU A 125 7.48 -14.81 -2.43
N ASP A 126 8.21 -15.64 -3.17
CA ASP A 126 9.20 -15.19 -4.14
C ASP A 126 8.56 -14.34 -5.25
N LEU A 127 7.43 -14.79 -5.81
CA LEU A 127 6.65 -14.02 -6.78
C LEU A 127 6.18 -12.68 -6.20
N THR A 128 5.75 -12.67 -4.93
CA THR A 128 5.34 -11.44 -4.23
C THR A 128 6.51 -10.46 -4.11
N MET A 129 7.70 -10.96 -3.75
CA MET A 129 8.93 -10.17 -3.65
C MET A 129 9.38 -9.63 -5.01
N GLU A 130 9.26 -10.44 -6.06
CA GLU A 130 9.58 -10.05 -7.44
C GLU A 130 8.69 -8.90 -7.91
N ILE A 131 7.37 -9.01 -7.72
CA ILE A 131 6.41 -7.94 -8.04
C ILE A 131 6.77 -6.65 -7.30
N ALA A 132 7.05 -6.76 -6.00
CA ALA A 132 7.37 -5.60 -5.15
C ALA A 132 8.67 -4.88 -5.60
N LYS A 133 9.67 -5.66 -6.04
CA LYS A 133 10.96 -5.15 -6.52
C LYS A 133 10.85 -4.51 -7.91
N ASN A 134 9.97 -5.04 -8.77
CA ASN A 134 9.84 -4.65 -10.17
C ASN A 134 8.65 -3.72 -10.45
N VAL A 135 8.13 -3.02 -9.42
CA VAL A 135 7.09 -2.00 -9.63
C VAL A 135 7.60 -0.89 -10.55
N GLU A 136 6.70 -0.39 -11.39
CA GLU A 136 7.03 0.70 -12.31
C GLU A 136 7.05 2.02 -11.54
N ASN A 137 8.17 2.76 -11.59
CA ASN A 137 8.22 4.11 -11.04
C ASN A 137 7.56 5.08 -12.02
N VAL A 138 6.37 5.59 -11.66
CA VAL A 138 5.58 6.49 -12.51
C VAL A 138 6.11 7.92 -12.41
N GLY A 139 6.58 8.31 -11.23
CA GLY A 139 7.17 9.61 -11.03
C GLY A 139 7.16 10.08 -9.59
N PHE A 140 7.61 11.32 -9.42
CA PHE A 140 7.71 12.00 -8.15
C PHE A 140 6.95 13.33 -8.22
N VAL A 141 6.15 13.62 -7.20
CA VAL A 141 5.45 14.89 -7.03
C VAL A 141 6.18 15.66 -5.94
N GLU A 142 6.71 16.83 -6.30
CA GLU A 142 7.39 17.71 -5.35
C GLU A 142 6.43 18.16 -4.24
N HIS A 143 6.97 18.41 -3.03
CA HIS A 143 6.17 18.80 -1.86
C HIS A 143 5.24 20.00 -2.14
N ARG A 144 5.75 21.00 -2.87
CA ARG A 144 5.00 22.22 -3.23
C ARG A 144 3.81 21.95 -4.15
N ASP A 145 3.83 20.84 -4.89
CA ASP A 145 2.86 20.47 -5.90
C ASP A 145 1.81 19.47 -5.35
N VAL A 146 2.01 18.97 -4.13
CA VAL A 146 1.00 18.17 -3.41
C VAL A 146 -0.15 19.09 -2.99
N GLN A 147 -1.31 18.91 -3.61
CA GLN A 147 -2.52 19.65 -3.25
C GLN A 147 -2.99 19.23 -1.86
N ARG A 148 -3.11 20.22 -0.97
CA ARG A 148 -3.70 20.08 0.36
C ARG A 148 -5.02 20.85 0.39
N PRO A 149 -6.01 20.42 1.17
CA PRO A 149 -7.23 21.20 1.36
C PRO A 149 -6.87 22.64 1.69
N ARG A 150 -7.27 23.58 0.82
CA ARG A 150 -7.20 25.01 1.11
C ARG A 150 -8.54 25.40 1.71
N ALA A 151 -8.54 26.30 2.69
CA ALA A 151 -9.77 26.98 3.07
C ALA A 151 -10.42 27.57 1.82
N ARG A 152 -11.74 27.41 1.70
CA ARG A 152 -12.50 28.21 0.75
C ARG A 152 -12.44 29.67 1.20
N LYS A 153 -12.64 30.59 0.26
CA LYS A 153 -12.67 32.03 0.56
C LYS A 153 -13.78 32.30 1.59
N GLY A 154 -13.40 32.72 2.80
CA GLY A 154 -14.32 32.96 3.91
C GLY A 154 -14.41 31.84 4.95
N GLU A 155 -13.72 30.70 4.75
CA GLU A 155 -13.64 29.62 5.73
C GLU A 155 -12.31 29.65 6.48
N PRO A 156 -12.27 29.22 7.76
CA PRO A 156 -11.03 29.03 8.49
C PRO A 156 -10.12 28.05 7.74
N LYS A 157 -8.81 28.35 7.66
CA LYS A 157 -7.84 27.37 7.14
C LYS A 157 -8.02 26.07 7.91
N PRO A 158 -8.23 24.93 7.23
CA PRO A 158 -8.26 23.66 7.93
C PRO A 158 -6.90 23.49 8.60
N SER A 159 -6.87 23.65 9.92
CA SER A 159 -5.65 23.49 10.68
C SER A 159 -5.30 22.01 10.72
N LEU A 160 -4.10 21.67 10.28
CA LEU A 160 -3.57 20.30 10.39
C LEU A 160 -3.13 19.95 11.81
N PHE A 161 -3.03 20.96 12.68
CA PHE A 161 -2.71 20.83 14.09
C PHE A 161 -3.75 21.64 14.87
N VAL A 162 -4.40 21.03 15.86
CA VAL A 162 -5.16 21.82 16.82
C VAL A 162 -4.12 22.66 17.56
N GLU A 163 -3.95 23.91 17.13
CA GLU A 163 -3.38 24.94 17.99
C GLU A 163 -4.38 25.07 19.15
N ASP A 164 -3.87 25.01 20.37
CA ASP A 164 -4.57 25.13 21.66
C ASP A 164 -4.79 23.79 22.41
N TYR A 165 -3.72 23.33 23.06
CA TYR A 165 -3.82 22.80 24.43
C TYR A 165 -3.27 23.88 25.36
N GLU A 166 -4.18 24.68 25.93
CA GLU A 166 -3.92 25.39 27.20
C GLU A 166 -4.04 24.41 28.38
#